data_AF-A0A1H0W5S4-F1
#
_entry.id   AF-A0A1H0W5S4-F1
#
_cell.length_a   1.000
_cell.length_b   1.000
_cell.length_c   1.000
_cell.angle_alpha   90.00
_cell.angle_beta   90.00
_cell.angle_gamma   90.00
#
_symmetry.space_group_name_H-M   'P 1'
#
loop_
_entity.id
_entity.type
_entity.pdbx_description
1 polymer ?
#
loop_
_entity_poly.entity_id
_entity_poly.type
_entity_poly.pdbx_seq_one_letter_code
_entity_poly.pdbx_strand_id
1 'polypeptide(L)'
;MLKNHDSKSLLVILSVLTLISFCTLILALSPAVIPFFDFSTQQTANIGSTIGGITAPVLTIFTSYLLYITLTRQTESNTEQRLKNESDIIFLLINQMDSELDRFYIKQTRGTVVEKYTGLEALNDFARGFRYDYNIEQFGNTQGHSFKVWYEAGQLAVIIDTFNLIEKRIQLSNLNEETRYLFQLKLDSYYAGKLKIPLSSLSEAFELYPHQKDTITEKIQALVAYKGKTEFFASADDHNQ
;
A
#
# COMPACT_ATOMS: atom_id res chain seq x y z
N MET A 1 14.68 -17.14 3.47
CA MET A 1 15.26 -18.48 3.24
C MET A 1 14.67 -19.04 1.95
N LEU A 2 14.99 -18.40 0.82
CA LEU A 2 14.55 -18.84 -0.52
C LEU A 2 15.49 -19.97 -0.96
N LYS A 3 14.90 -21.14 -1.13
CA LYS A 3 15.56 -22.43 -1.31
C LYS A 3 16.41 -22.38 -2.59
N ASN A 4 17.69 -22.72 -2.47
CA ASN A 4 18.69 -22.96 -3.53
C ASN A 4 18.31 -24.09 -4.52
N HIS A 5 17.02 -24.34 -4.72
CA HIS A 5 16.50 -25.45 -5.52
C HIS A 5 16.41 -25.08 -7.00
N ASP A 6 16.16 -23.81 -7.33
CA ASP A 6 16.00 -23.38 -8.73
C ASP A 6 17.32 -23.37 -9.50
N SER A 7 18.42 -22.91 -8.88
CA SER A 7 19.72 -22.83 -9.55
C SER A 7 20.30 -24.21 -9.90
N LYS A 8 20.07 -25.22 -9.06
CA LYS A 8 20.52 -26.61 -9.31
C LYS A 8 19.70 -27.28 -10.40
N SER A 9 18.38 -27.12 -10.39
CA SER A 9 17.50 -27.65 -11.44
C SER A 9 17.83 -27.02 -12.81
N LEU A 10 18.11 -25.71 -12.84
CA LEU A 10 18.46 -25.00 -14.06
C LEU A 10 19.82 -25.48 -14.61
N LEU A 11 20.83 -25.68 -13.75
CA LEU A 11 22.12 -26.26 -14.14
C LEU A 11 21.98 -27.68 -14.71
N VAL A 12 21.14 -28.53 -14.11
CA VAL A 12 20.88 -29.88 -14.61
C VAL A 12 20.23 -29.82 -15.99
N ILE A 13 19.19 -29.00 -16.17
CA ILE A 13 18.53 -28.81 -17.47
C ILE A 13 19.53 -28.34 -18.53
N LEU A 14 20.38 -27.36 -18.20
CA LEU A 14 21.39 -26.83 -19.12
C LEU A 14 22.43 -27.89 -19.49
N SER A 15 22.89 -28.68 -18.52
CA SER A 15 23.86 -29.77 -18.74
C SER A 15 23.29 -30.87 -19.64
N VAL A 16 22.02 -31.23 -19.45
CA VAL A 16 21.32 -32.23 -20.26
C VAL A 16 21.12 -31.71 -21.69
N LEU A 17 20.68 -30.46 -21.85
CA LEU A 17 20.54 -29.83 -23.17
C LEU A 17 21.88 -29.79 -23.92
N THR A 18 22.96 -29.41 -23.23
CA THR A 18 24.30 -29.36 -23.82
C THR A 18 24.77 -30.75 -24.26
N LEU A 19 24.53 -31.77 -23.43
CA LEU A 19 24.85 -33.17 -23.76
C LEU A 19 24.04 -33.66 -24.98
N ILE A 20 22.74 -33.37 -25.01
CA ILE A 20 21.87 -33.73 -26.14
C ILE A 20 22.36 -33.04 -27.42
N SER A 21 22.64 -31.73 -27.38
CA SER A 21 23.17 -30.99 -28.53
C SER A 21 24.50 -31.58 -29.03
N PHE A 22 25.41 -31.94 -28.12
CA PHE A 22 26.68 -32.56 -28.48
C PHE A 22 26.49 -33.95 -29.10
N CYS A 23 25.62 -34.79 -28.53
CA CYS A 23 25.25 -36.08 -29.09
C CYS A 23 24.62 -35.94 -30.49
N THR A 24 23.73 -34.97 -30.70
CA THR A 24 23.13 -34.73 -32.02
C THR A 24 24.17 -34.30 -33.05
N LEU A 25 25.17 -33.50 -32.66
CA LEU A 25 26.26 -33.07 -33.54
C LEU A 25 27.14 -34.26 -33.96
N ILE A 26 27.50 -35.14 -33.00
CA ILE A 26 28.28 -36.36 -33.29
C ILE A 26 27.49 -37.28 -34.21
N LEU A 27 26.19 -37.51 -33.93
CA LEU A 27 25.34 -38.35 -34.76
C LEU A 27 25.22 -37.80 -36.20
N ALA A 28 25.10 -36.48 -36.35
CA ALA A 28 25.01 -35.83 -37.66
C ALA A 28 26.34 -35.86 -38.45
N LEU A 29 27.49 -35.87 -37.77
CA LEU A 29 28.82 -35.92 -38.40
C LEU A 29 29.34 -37.34 -38.60
N SER A 30 28.75 -38.33 -37.93
CA SER A 30 29.12 -39.75 -38.07
C SER A 30 28.67 -40.32 -39.42
N PRO A 31 29.44 -41.22 -40.04
CA PRO A 31 29.05 -41.86 -41.30
C PRO A 31 27.73 -42.60 -41.13
N ALA A 32 26.81 -42.37 -42.07
CA ALA A 32 25.45 -42.89 -41.97
C ALA A 32 25.43 -44.42 -42.01
N VAL A 33 24.94 -45.02 -40.93
CA VAL A 33 24.80 -46.48 -40.80
C VAL A 33 23.63 -47.01 -41.65
N ILE A 34 22.66 -46.14 -41.95
CA ILE A 34 21.50 -46.45 -42.79
C ILE A 34 21.59 -45.60 -44.08
N PRO A 35 21.66 -46.22 -45.27
CA PRO A 35 21.83 -45.49 -46.55
C PRO A 35 20.74 -44.43 -46.82
N PHE A 36 19.54 -44.64 -46.28
CA PHE A 36 18.41 -43.71 -46.41
C PHE A 36 18.57 -42.41 -45.60
N PHE A 37 19.41 -42.42 -44.56
CA PHE A 37 19.71 -41.26 -43.70
C PHE A 37 21.12 -40.72 -43.97
N ASP A 38 21.72 -41.05 -45.11
CA ASP A 38 23.00 -40.49 -45.52
C ASP A 38 22.83 -39.07 -46.04
N PHE A 39 22.96 -38.07 -45.17
CA PHE A 39 22.91 -36.65 -45.52
C PHE A 39 24.22 -36.11 -46.13
N SER A 40 25.22 -36.95 -46.39
CA SER A 40 26.50 -36.53 -46.98
C SER A 40 26.47 -36.40 -48.51
N THR A 41 25.47 -36.98 -49.17
CA THR A 41 25.31 -36.90 -50.63
C THR A 41 24.60 -35.62 -51.07
N GLN A 42 24.90 -35.13 -52.26
CA GLN A 42 24.37 -33.86 -52.78
C GLN A 42 22.84 -33.81 -52.84
N GLN A 43 22.16 -34.93 -53.08
CA GLN A 43 20.69 -35.00 -53.11
C GLN A 43 20.05 -34.94 -51.71
N THR A 44 20.57 -35.69 -50.74
CA THR A 44 20.04 -35.73 -49.37
C THR A 44 20.46 -34.50 -48.55
N ALA A 45 21.65 -33.95 -48.78
CA ALA A 45 22.07 -32.66 -48.22
C ALA A 45 21.14 -31.51 -48.65
N ASN A 46 20.64 -31.53 -49.89
CA ASN A 46 19.66 -30.55 -50.37
C ASN A 46 18.31 -30.68 -49.64
N ILE A 47 17.87 -31.90 -49.33
CA ILE A 47 16.64 -32.13 -48.55
C ILE A 47 16.80 -31.58 -47.14
N GLY A 48 17.90 -31.91 -46.45
CA GLY A 48 18.19 -31.40 -45.11
C GLY A 48 18.30 -29.87 -45.08
N SER A 49 18.97 -29.27 -46.06
CA SER A 49 19.08 -27.81 -46.20
C SER A 49 17.74 -27.15 -46.49
N THR A 50 16.88 -27.79 -47.28
CA THR A 50 15.53 -27.29 -47.59
C THR A 50 14.62 -27.35 -46.36
N ILE A 51 14.64 -28.47 -45.62
CA ILE A 51 13.91 -28.61 -44.36
C ILE A 51 14.42 -27.57 -43.37
N GLY A 52 15.73 -27.47 -43.12
CA GLY A 52 16.31 -26.47 -42.22
C GLY A 52 15.97 -25.03 -42.63
N GLY A 53 16.04 -24.73 -43.93
CA GLY A 53 15.73 -23.43 -44.49
C GLY A 53 14.27 -23.00 -44.34
N ILE A 54 13.32 -23.94 -44.30
CA ILE A 54 11.89 -23.66 -44.03
C ILE A 54 11.59 -23.69 -42.54
N THR A 55 12.19 -24.63 -41.79
CA THR A 55 11.89 -24.83 -40.37
C THR A 55 12.41 -23.66 -39.53
N ALA A 56 13.57 -23.10 -39.86
CA ALA A 56 14.15 -21.99 -39.10
C ALA A 56 13.26 -20.72 -39.11
N PRO A 57 12.77 -20.22 -40.27
CA PRO A 57 11.80 -19.13 -40.30
C PRO A 57 10.50 -19.44 -39.55
N VAL A 58 9.95 -20.65 -39.74
CA VAL A 58 8.70 -21.06 -39.07
C VAL A 58 8.88 -21.06 -37.54
N LEU A 59 9.94 -21.71 -37.04
CA LEU A 59 10.30 -21.67 -35.62
C LEU A 59 10.51 -20.24 -35.12
N THR A 60 11.20 -19.40 -35.90
CA THR A 60 11.45 -18.00 -35.52
C THR A 60 10.15 -17.22 -35.36
N ILE A 61 9.17 -17.42 -36.26
CA ILE A 61 7.85 -16.79 -36.16
C ILE A 61 7.11 -17.28 -34.91
N PHE A 62 7.09 -18.60 -34.67
CA PHE A 62 6.44 -19.16 -33.47
C PHE A 62 7.10 -18.66 -32.18
N THR A 63 8.43 -18.63 -32.11
CA THR A 63 9.16 -18.11 -30.95
C THR A 63 8.88 -16.62 -30.74
N SER A 64 8.86 -15.82 -31.81
CA SER A 64 8.54 -14.39 -31.73
C SER A 64 7.11 -14.16 -31.24
N TYR A 65 6.16 -14.97 -31.71
CA TYR A 65 4.77 -14.93 -31.25
C TYR A 65 4.64 -15.28 -29.75
N LEU A 66 5.32 -16.33 -29.29
CA LEU A 66 5.34 -16.71 -27.87
C LEU A 66 6.00 -15.64 -26.99
N LEU A 67 7.10 -15.03 -27.47
CA LEU A 67 7.75 -13.92 -26.79
C LEU A 67 6.82 -12.72 -26.65
N TYR A 68 6.09 -12.38 -27.72
CA TYR A 68 5.10 -11.31 -27.68
C TYR A 68 4.02 -11.56 -26.63
N ILE A 69 3.41 -12.76 -26.60
CA ILE A 69 2.42 -13.11 -25.58
C ILE A 69 3.02 -13.00 -24.17
N THR A 70 4.24 -13.50 -24.00
CA THR A 70 4.93 -13.50 -22.71
C THR A 70 5.15 -12.08 -22.19
N LEU A 71 5.65 -11.18 -23.05
CA LEU A 71 5.89 -9.78 -22.70
C LEU A 71 4.58 -9.05 -22.34
N THR A 72 3.51 -9.30 -23.10
CA THR A 72 2.18 -8.74 -22.80
C THR A 72 1.71 -9.18 -21.42
N ARG A 73 1.77 -10.48 -21.12
CA ARG A 73 1.38 -11.02 -19.81
C ARG A 73 2.24 -10.50 -18.66
N GLN A 74 3.54 -10.33 -18.87
CA GLN A 74 4.43 -9.72 -17.88
C GLN A 74 4.05 -8.26 -17.60
N THR A 75 3.70 -7.50 -18.64
CA THR A 75 3.28 -6.11 -18.50
C THR A 75 1.97 -5.99 -17.72
N GLU A 76 0.99 -6.86 -18.02
CA GLU A 76 -0.26 -6.98 -17.27
C GLU A 76 0.02 -7.29 -15.79
N SER A 77 0.82 -8.32 -15.51
CA SER A 77 1.16 -8.73 -14.14
C SER A 77 1.87 -7.63 -13.34
N ASN A 78 2.82 -6.92 -13.97
CA ASN A 78 3.52 -5.80 -13.32
C ASN A 78 2.54 -4.67 -12.96
N THR A 79 1.53 -4.44 -13.81
CA THR A 79 0.51 -3.41 -13.57
C THR A 79 -0.38 -3.81 -12.38
N GLU A 80 -0.85 -5.04 -12.34
CA GLU A 80 -1.63 -5.58 -11.22
C GLU A 80 -0.83 -5.56 -9.91
N GLN A 81 0.45 -5.93 -9.95
CA GLN A 81 1.31 -5.91 -8.78
C GLN A 81 1.53 -4.49 -8.26
N ARG A 82 1.67 -3.50 -9.16
CA ARG A 82 1.74 -2.09 -8.78
C ARG A 82 0.46 -1.64 -8.08
N LEU A 83 -0.71 -1.98 -8.62
CA LEU A 83 -2.00 -1.65 -7.99
C LEU A 83 -2.14 -2.27 -6.60
N LYS A 84 -1.76 -3.55 -6.46
CA LYS A 84 -1.74 -4.23 -5.17
C LYS A 84 -0.83 -3.52 -4.16
N ASN A 85 0.38 -3.17 -4.57
CA ASN A 85 1.33 -2.48 -3.70
C ASN A 85 0.80 -1.11 -3.22
N GLU A 86 0.12 -0.37 -4.10
CA GLU A 86 -0.53 0.90 -3.73
C GLU A 86 -1.60 0.69 -2.65
N SER A 87 -2.46 -0.33 -2.81
CA SER A 87 -3.47 -0.71 -1.83
C SER A 87 -2.86 -1.17 -0.50
N ASP A 88 -1.81 -1.99 -0.54
CA ASP A 88 -1.11 -2.48 0.65
C ASP A 88 -0.49 -1.34 1.47
N ILE A 89 0.06 -0.32 0.80
CA ILE A 89 0.60 0.88 1.46
C ILE A 89 -0.51 1.65 2.20
N ILE A 90 -1.68 1.83 1.58
CA ILE A 90 -2.80 2.54 2.22
C ILE A 90 -3.30 1.77 3.45
N PHE A 91 -3.45 0.44 3.34
CA PHE A 91 -3.81 -0.39 4.49
C PHE A 91 -2.77 -0.32 5.62
N LEU A 92 -1.48 -0.34 5.28
CA LEU A 92 -0.40 -0.20 6.25
C LEU A 92 -0.51 1.14 7.00
N LEU A 93 -0.75 2.25 6.30
CA LEU A 93 -0.90 3.57 6.92
C LEU A 93 -2.15 3.65 7.81
N ILE A 94 -3.27 3.05 7.41
CA ILE A 94 -4.48 2.95 8.25
C ILE A 94 -4.19 2.16 9.53
N ASN A 95 -3.51 1.03 9.43
CA ASN A 95 -3.13 0.22 10.61
C ASN A 95 -2.13 0.95 11.50
N GLN A 96 -1.23 1.75 10.92
CA GLN A 96 -0.32 2.61 11.67
C GLN A 96 -1.10 3.68 12.44
N MET A 97 -2.06 4.35 11.81
CA MET A 97 -2.93 5.33 12.48
C MET A 97 -3.71 4.70 13.64
N ASP A 98 -4.22 3.48 13.46
CA ASP A 98 -4.90 2.73 14.52
C ASP A 98 -3.95 2.44 15.69
N SER A 99 -2.73 2.02 15.38
CA SER A 99 -1.68 1.78 16.39
C SER A 99 -1.24 3.06 17.10
N GLU A 100 -1.18 4.19 16.40
CA GLU A 100 -0.87 5.50 16.98
C GLU A 100 -1.98 5.96 17.93
N LEU A 101 -3.24 5.72 17.56
CA LEU A 101 -4.37 5.97 18.44
C LEU A 101 -4.35 5.06 19.66
N ASP A 102 -4.12 3.76 19.51
CA ASP A 102 -4.05 2.80 20.63
C ASP A 102 -2.93 3.14 21.62
N ARG A 103 -1.83 3.74 21.11
CA ARG A 103 -0.72 4.23 21.93
C ARG A 103 -0.99 5.56 22.59
N PHE A 104 -2.00 6.32 22.14
CA PHE A 104 -2.41 7.54 22.80
C PHE A 104 -2.68 7.24 24.27
N TYR A 105 -2.09 8.01 25.18
CA TYR A 105 -2.31 7.78 26.60
C TYR A 105 -2.34 9.08 27.39
N ILE A 106 -3.08 9.02 28.49
CA ILE A 106 -3.08 10.02 29.56
C ILE A 106 -2.68 9.35 30.87
N LYS A 107 -2.04 10.12 31.76
CA LYS A 107 -1.74 9.70 33.13
C LYS A 107 -2.59 10.51 34.09
N GLN A 108 -3.40 9.84 34.90
CA GLN A 108 -4.19 10.48 35.96
C GLN A 108 -3.70 9.98 37.31
N THR A 109 -3.53 10.90 38.27
CA THR A 109 -3.17 10.55 39.64
C THR A 109 -4.43 10.56 40.50
N ARG A 110 -4.83 9.41 41.04
CA ARG A 110 -5.95 9.26 41.97
C ARG A 110 -5.41 8.88 43.34
N GLY A 111 -5.37 9.84 44.26
CA GLY A 111 -4.73 9.66 45.57
C GLY A 111 -3.23 9.42 45.43
N THR A 112 -2.75 8.23 45.79
CA THR A 112 -1.34 7.82 45.68
C THR A 112 -1.04 6.96 44.45
N VAL A 113 -2.06 6.61 43.65
CA VAL A 113 -1.92 5.71 42.49
C VAL A 113 -1.95 6.52 41.20
N VAL A 114 -0.99 6.26 40.32
CA VAL A 114 -0.98 6.80 38.95
C VAL A 114 -1.59 5.76 38.02
N GLU A 115 -2.78 6.05 37.51
CA GLU A 115 -3.47 5.23 36.52
C GLU A 115 -3.12 5.72 35.10
N LYS A 116 -2.92 4.79 34.18
CA LYS A 116 -2.65 5.06 32.76
C LYS A 116 -3.83 4.57 31.94
N TYR A 117 -4.51 5.50 31.28
CA TYR A 117 -5.55 5.19 30.30
C TYR A 117 -4.93 5.24 28.90
N THR A 118 -5.40 4.41 27.98
CA THR A 118 -4.86 4.33 26.61
C THR A 118 -5.94 4.32 25.54
N GLY A 119 -5.56 4.56 24.29
CA GLY A 119 -6.43 4.42 23.14
C GLY A 119 -7.50 5.50 23.04
N LEU A 120 -8.64 5.10 22.47
CA LEU A 120 -9.80 5.97 22.26
C LEU A 120 -10.40 6.49 23.58
N GLU A 121 -10.39 5.69 24.64
CA GLU A 121 -10.88 6.11 25.97
C GLU A 121 -10.04 7.29 26.50
N ALA A 122 -8.71 7.14 26.51
CA ALA A 122 -7.81 8.21 26.90
C ALA A 122 -7.98 9.48 26.05
N LEU A 123 -8.19 9.33 24.75
CA LEU A 123 -8.42 10.46 23.86
C LEU A 123 -9.73 11.19 24.17
N ASN A 124 -10.80 10.45 24.40
CA ASN A 124 -12.10 11.03 24.78
C ASN A 124 -12.02 11.72 26.14
N ASP A 125 -11.39 11.10 27.13
CA ASP A 125 -11.20 11.67 28.46
C ASP A 125 -10.33 12.93 28.41
N PHE A 126 -9.26 12.92 27.62
CA PHE A 126 -8.43 14.10 27.40
C PHE A 126 -9.23 15.25 26.77
N ALA A 127 -9.95 14.97 25.67
CA ALA A 127 -10.72 15.98 24.96
C ALA A 127 -11.86 16.56 25.81
N ARG A 128 -12.58 15.70 26.53
CA ARG A 128 -13.63 16.10 27.47
C ARG A 128 -13.06 16.90 28.62
N GLY A 129 -11.96 16.41 29.22
CA GLY A 129 -11.27 17.11 30.29
C GLY A 129 -10.83 18.50 29.84
N PHE A 130 -10.17 18.60 28.67
CA PHE A 130 -9.73 19.87 28.05
C PHE A 130 -10.85 20.88 27.90
N ARG A 131 -12.05 20.41 27.56
CA ARG A 131 -13.23 21.26 27.36
C ARG A 131 -13.91 21.68 28.67
N TYR A 132 -14.09 20.75 29.61
CA TYR A 132 -15.00 20.95 30.76
C TYR A 132 -14.31 20.96 32.12
N ASP A 133 -13.26 20.14 32.32
CA ASP A 133 -12.73 19.83 33.65
C ASP A 133 -11.46 20.62 33.98
N TYR A 134 -10.67 21.04 32.97
CA TYR A 134 -9.59 21.99 33.22
C TYR A 134 -10.20 23.36 33.48
N ASN A 135 -10.22 23.71 34.77
CA ASN A 135 -10.82 24.93 35.28
C ASN A 135 -10.39 26.15 34.46
N ILE A 136 -11.38 26.98 34.14
CA ILE A 136 -11.23 28.33 33.60
C ILE A 136 -10.22 29.15 34.43
N GLU A 137 -9.96 28.82 35.70
CA GLU A 137 -8.91 29.42 36.53
C GLU A 137 -7.47 29.02 36.16
N GLN A 138 -7.20 27.78 35.74
CA GLN A 138 -5.86 27.36 35.28
C GLN A 138 -5.48 28.06 33.97
N PHE A 139 -6.45 28.25 33.08
CA PHE A 139 -6.27 28.94 31.79
C PHE A 139 -6.48 30.46 31.88
N GLY A 140 -7.26 30.93 32.86
CA GLY A 140 -7.64 32.34 33.01
C GLY A 140 -6.60 33.18 33.75
N ASN A 141 -5.81 32.58 34.65
CA ASN A 141 -4.83 33.29 35.46
C ASN A 141 -3.36 33.10 35.02
N THR A 142 -3.09 32.15 34.12
CA THR A 142 -1.72 31.86 33.65
C THR A 142 -1.55 32.32 32.21
N GLN A 143 -1.00 33.53 32.01
CA GLN A 143 -0.53 33.93 30.68
C GLN A 143 0.55 32.96 30.19
N GLY A 144 0.33 32.28 29.06
CA GLY A 144 1.45 31.89 28.19
C GLY A 144 1.70 30.42 27.90
N HIS A 145 0.80 29.48 28.20
CA HIS A 145 0.97 28.10 27.72
C HIS A 145 0.02 27.82 26.57
N SER A 146 0.57 27.59 25.38
CA SER A 146 -0.14 27.10 24.19
C SER A 146 -0.44 25.60 24.31
N PHE A 147 -1.43 25.11 23.56
CA PHE A 147 -1.83 23.70 23.56
C PHE A 147 -0.69 22.70 23.30
N LYS A 148 0.31 23.05 22.50
CA LYS A 148 1.50 22.22 22.21
C LYS A 148 2.35 21.86 23.43
N VAL A 149 2.17 22.51 24.58
CA VAL A 149 2.90 22.20 25.82
C VAL A 149 2.45 20.86 26.40
N TRP A 150 1.23 20.44 26.09
CA TRP A 150 0.68 19.16 26.52
C TRP A 150 1.32 18.02 25.73
N TYR A 151 1.73 16.95 26.43
CA TYR A 151 2.32 15.78 25.78
C TYR A 151 1.32 15.11 24.81
N GLU A 152 0.05 15.11 25.20
CA GLU A 152 -1.11 14.65 24.44
C GLU A 152 -1.28 15.42 23.13
N ALA A 153 -0.94 16.71 23.08
CA ALA A 153 -1.01 17.51 21.86
C ALA A 153 -0.04 16.99 20.79
N GLY A 154 1.16 16.55 21.19
CA GLY A 154 2.13 15.93 20.28
C GLY A 154 1.63 14.59 19.73
N GLN A 155 1.01 13.77 20.57
CA GLN A 155 0.41 12.50 20.14
C GLN A 155 -0.75 12.73 19.14
N LEU A 156 -1.61 13.71 19.43
CA LEU A 156 -2.70 14.12 18.55
C LEU A 156 -2.20 14.64 17.20
N ALA A 157 -1.14 15.45 17.20
CA ALA A 157 -0.55 15.97 15.97
C ALA A 157 -0.09 14.83 15.05
N VAL A 158 0.54 13.79 15.60
CA VAL A 158 0.96 12.60 14.84
C VAL A 158 -0.25 11.89 14.22
N ILE A 159 -1.30 11.63 15.01
CA ILE A 159 -2.52 10.96 14.52
C ILE A 159 -3.17 11.75 13.37
N ILE A 160 -3.25 13.08 13.50
CA ILE A 160 -3.82 13.98 12.47
C ILE A 160 -2.94 14.02 11.22
N ASP A 161 -1.62 14.08 11.39
CA ASP A 161 -0.69 14.08 10.27
C ASP A 161 -0.75 12.75 9.50
N THR A 162 -0.88 11.62 10.20
CA THR A 162 -1.09 10.30 9.59
C THR A 162 -2.43 10.24 8.86
N PHE A 163 -3.51 10.78 9.45
CA PHE A 163 -4.82 10.87 8.78
C PHE A 163 -4.72 11.62 7.44
N ASN A 164 -4.12 12.82 7.46
CA ASN A 164 -3.95 13.66 6.27
C ASN A 164 -3.02 13.00 5.23
N LEU A 165 -2.00 12.27 5.68
CA LEU A 165 -1.12 11.51 4.81
C LEU A 165 -1.87 10.41 4.05
N ILE A 166 -2.74 9.66 4.74
CA ILE A 166 -3.56 8.62 4.13
C ILE A 166 -4.47 9.24 3.06
N GLU A 167 -5.16 10.32 3.40
CA GLU A 167 -6.07 11.00 2.47
C GLU A 167 -5.33 11.47 1.21
N LYS A 168 -4.17 12.12 1.38
CA LYS A 168 -3.33 12.54 0.27
C LYS A 168 -2.81 11.36 -0.56
N ARG A 169 -2.47 10.24 0.09
CA ARG A 169 -2.03 9.02 -0.60
C ARG A 169 -3.14 8.42 -1.44
N ILE A 170 -4.37 8.35 -0.92
CA ILE A 170 -5.56 7.90 -1.68
C ILE A 170 -5.75 8.77 -2.92
N GLN A 171 -5.68 10.10 -2.79
CA GLN A 171 -5.84 11.04 -3.91
C GLN A 171 -4.75 10.90 -4.98
N LEU A 172 -3.49 10.70 -4.58
CA LEU A 172 -2.35 10.59 -5.50
C LEU A 172 -2.15 9.19 -6.09
N SER A 173 -2.81 8.17 -5.52
CA SER A 173 -2.65 6.78 -5.95
C SER A 173 -3.31 6.54 -7.31
N ASN A 174 -2.68 5.70 -8.14
CA ASN A 174 -3.24 5.29 -9.43
C ASN A 174 -4.26 4.15 -9.29
N LEU A 175 -5.15 4.26 -8.29
CA LEU A 175 -6.23 3.31 -8.07
C LEU A 175 -7.39 3.59 -9.02
N ASN A 176 -8.14 2.53 -9.34
CA ASN A 176 -9.44 2.69 -9.99
C ASN A 176 -10.44 3.41 -9.06
N GLU A 177 -11.52 3.94 -9.63
CA GLU A 177 -12.47 4.77 -8.89
C GLU A 177 -13.16 4.00 -7.76
N GLU A 178 -13.52 2.74 -8.00
CA GLU A 178 -14.14 1.87 -7.00
C GLU A 178 -13.23 1.65 -5.78
N THR A 179 -11.98 1.26 -5.99
CA THR A 179 -11.03 1.01 -4.89
C THR A 179 -10.71 2.30 -4.14
N ARG A 180 -10.56 3.42 -4.86
CA ARG A 180 -10.37 4.74 -4.24
C ARG A 180 -11.55 5.09 -3.35
N TYR A 181 -12.78 4.89 -3.84
CA TYR A 181 -14.00 5.11 -3.07
C TYR A 181 -14.05 4.25 -1.79
N LEU A 182 -13.72 2.96 -1.88
CA LEU A 182 -13.69 2.07 -0.70
C LEU A 182 -12.68 2.53 0.36
N PHE A 183 -11.49 2.97 -0.05
CA PHE A 183 -10.51 3.51 0.90
C PHE A 183 -10.96 4.84 1.52
N GLN A 184 -11.55 5.73 0.72
CA GLN A 184 -12.13 6.98 1.20
C GLN A 184 -13.20 6.69 2.26
N LEU A 185 -14.14 5.80 1.95
CA LEU A 185 -15.22 5.38 2.85
C LEU A 185 -14.67 4.77 4.16
N LYS A 186 -13.62 3.95 4.07
CA LYS A 186 -12.97 3.36 5.24
C LYS A 186 -12.32 4.43 6.13
N LEU A 187 -11.60 5.37 5.53
CA LEU A 187 -10.94 6.47 6.25
C LEU A 187 -11.98 7.41 6.90
N ASP A 188 -13.04 7.71 6.17
CA ASP A 188 -14.16 8.52 6.64
C ASP A 188 -14.89 7.82 7.80
N SER A 189 -15.13 6.51 7.71
CA SER A 189 -15.68 5.72 8.81
C SER A 189 -14.79 5.74 10.05
N TYR A 190 -13.47 5.70 9.86
CA TYR A 190 -12.50 5.82 10.96
C TYR A 190 -12.61 7.18 11.64
N TYR A 191 -12.63 8.27 10.85
CA TYR A 191 -12.80 9.62 11.39
C TYR A 191 -14.11 9.74 12.18
N ALA A 192 -15.23 9.35 11.57
CA ALA A 192 -16.55 9.43 12.18
C ALA A 192 -16.64 8.64 13.49
N GLY A 193 -16.09 7.43 13.52
CA GLY A 193 -16.17 6.52 14.67
C GLY A 193 -15.19 6.83 15.79
N LYS A 194 -13.98 7.31 15.50
CA LYS A 194 -12.91 7.44 16.50
C LYS A 194 -12.42 8.86 16.74
N LEU A 195 -12.45 9.74 15.74
CA LEU A 195 -11.80 11.06 15.84
C LEU A 195 -12.80 12.23 15.92
N LYS A 196 -13.98 12.12 15.31
CA LYS A 196 -14.94 13.22 15.19
C LYS A 196 -15.29 13.83 16.54
N ILE A 197 -15.78 13.01 17.48
CA ILE A 197 -16.22 13.48 18.81
C ILE A 197 -15.08 14.16 19.58
N PRO A 198 -13.92 13.51 19.82
CA PRO A 198 -12.86 14.14 20.60
C PRO A 198 -12.27 15.38 19.92
N LEU A 199 -12.07 15.36 18.60
CA LEU A 199 -11.52 16.51 17.88
C LEU A 199 -12.49 17.69 17.82
N SER A 200 -13.79 17.45 17.64
CA SER A 200 -14.81 18.50 17.74
C SER A 200 -14.84 19.13 19.14
N SER A 201 -14.76 18.31 20.19
CA SER A 201 -14.73 18.80 21.57
C SER A 201 -13.51 19.70 21.84
N LEU A 202 -12.34 19.34 21.32
CA LEU A 202 -11.13 20.16 21.37
C LEU A 202 -11.26 21.45 20.54
N SER A 203 -11.80 21.34 19.31
CA SER A 203 -12.03 22.49 18.44
C SER A 203 -12.89 23.56 19.12
N GLU A 204 -13.99 23.15 19.75
CA GLU A 204 -14.88 24.03 20.52
C GLU A 204 -14.16 24.62 21.74
N ALA A 205 -13.33 23.83 22.44
CA ALA A 205 -12.53 24.35 23.55
C ALA A 205 -11.54 25.45 23.10
N PHE A 206 -10.92 25.31 21.93
CA PHE A 206 -10.00 26.34 21.41
C PHE A 206 -10.69 27.64 20.98
N GLU A 207 -11.99 27.60 20.69
CA GLU A 207 -12.81 28.80 20.49
C GLU A 207 -13.05 29.53 21.81
N LEU A 208 -13.29 28.78 22.90
CA LEU A 208 -13.46 29.32 24.26
C LEU A 208 -12.15 29.86 24.84
N TYR A 209 -11.00 29.27 24.48
CA TYR A 209 -9.69 29.63 25.02
C TYR A 209 -8.69 30.06 23.92
N PRO A 210 -8.85 31.24 23.27
CA PRO A 210 -8.02 31.65 22.14
C PRO A 210 -6.52 31.75 22.42
N HIS A 211 -6.13 31.96 23.68
CA HIS A 211 -4.71 32.03 24.09
C HIS A 211 -3.99 30.67 24.00
N GLN A 212 -4.74 29.56 23.90
CA GLN A 212 -4.19 28.22 23.69
C GLN A 212 -3.85 27.95 22.22
N LYS A 213 -4.27 28.82 21.29
CA LYS A 213 -4.11 28.60 19.85
C LYS A 213 -2.65 28.53 19.44
N ASP A 214 -2.35 27.51 18.65
CA ASP A 214 -1.08 27.26 17.99
C ASP A 214 -1.27 26.40 16.73
N THR A 215 -0.16 26.00 16.11
CA THR A 215 -0.14 25.20 14.88
C THR A 215 -0.83 23.83 15.02
N ILE A 216 -0.86 23.22 16.21
CA ILE A 216 -1.54 21.94 16.43
C ILE A 216 -3.05 22.19 16.53
N THR A 217 -3.47 23.24 17.23
CA THR A 217 -4.89 23.62 17.28
C THR A 217 -5.44 23.95 15.91
N GLU A 218 -4.66 24.65 15.06
CA GLU A 218 -5.03 24.97 13.69
C GLU A 218 -5.23 23.70 12.85
N LYS A 219 -4.37 22.70 13.00
CA LYS A 219 -4.53 21.40 12.33
C LYS A 219 -5.81 20.70 12.76
N ILE A 220 -6.12 20.69 14.06
CA ILE A 220 -7.36 20.09 14.60
C ILE A 220 -8.58 20.80 14.00
N GLN A 221 -8.63 22.12 14.10
CA GLN A 221 -9.75 22.92 13.61
C GLN A 221 -9.91 22.81 12.09
N ALA A 222 -8.80 22.78 11.34
CA ALA A 222 -8.83 22.58 9.89
C ALA A 222 -9.40 21.22 9.51
N LEU A 223 -8.99 20.15 10.19
CA LEU A 223 -9.51 18.80 9.95
C LEU A 223 -11.00 18.71 10.28
N VAL A 224 -11.42 19.26 11.43
CA VAL A 224 -12.83 19.28 11.85
C VAL A 224 -13.68 20.09 10.87
N ALA A 225 -13.21 21.25 10.43
CA ALA A 225 -13.92 22.09 9.47
C ALA A 225 -14.01 21.44 8.08
N TYR A 226 -12.94 20.77 7.64
CA TYR A 226 -12.92 20.05 6.37
C TYR A 226 -13.92 18.88 6.37
N LYS A 227 -13.88 18.03 7.40
CA LYS A 227 -14.78 16.88 7.54
C LYS A 227 -16.20 17.24 7.97
N GLY A 228 -16.41 18.41 8.58
CA GLY A 228 -17.74 18.93 8.89
C GLY A 228 -18.52 19.41 7.66
N LYS A 229 -17.83 19.81 6.60
CA LYS A 229 -18.44 20.20 5.31
C LYS A 229 -18.80 18.99 4.42
N THR A 230 -18.13 17.88 4.64
CA THR A 230 -18.44 16.61 3.98
C THR A 230 -19.55 15.96 4.79
N GLU A 231 -20.82 16.18 4.41
CA GLU A 231 -21.93 15.45 5.03
C GLU A 231 -21.65 13.95 4.90
N PHE A 232 -21.46 13.29 6.04
CA PHE A 232 -21.36 11.84 6.08
C PHE A 232 -22.74 11.31 5.68
N PHE A 233 -22.77 10.57 4.58
CA PHE A 233 -23.95 10.03 3.88
C PHE A 233 -24.68 11.03 2.97
N ALA A 234 -24.07 11.33 1.81
CA ALA A 234 -24.89 11.53 0.62
C ALA A 234 -25.59 10.19 0.31
N SER A 235 -26.91 10.22 0.52
CA SER A 235 -27.94 9.33 -0.01
C SER A 235 -27.46 8.34 -1.08
N ALA A 236 -27.61 7.05 -0.81
CA ALA A 236 -27.49 5.98 -1.79
C ALA A 236 -28.73 5.85 -2.70
N ASP A 237 -29.52 6.92 -2.85
CA ASP A 237 -30.66 6.99 -3.77
C ASP A 237 -30.42 8.13 -4.77
N ASP A 238 -29.88 7.79 -5.95
CA ASP A 238 -30.20 8.44 -7.24
C ASP A 238 -29.55 7.75 -8.47
N HIS A 239 -29.31 6.44 -8.40
CA HIS A 239 -29.05 5.61 -9.59
C HIS A 239 -30.17 4.59 -9.78
N ASN A 240 -31.41 5.09 -9.84
CA ASN A 240 -32.55 4.42 -10.45
C ASN A 240 -33.53 5.49 -10.97
N GLN A 241 -33.14 6.18 -12.04
CA GLN A 241 -34.04 6.78 -13.02
C GLN A 241 -33.29 7.07 -14.32
#